data_AF-A0A7S2N3Q8-F1
#
_entry.id   AF-A0A7S2N3Q8-F1
#
_cell.length_a   1.000
_cell.length_b   1.000
_cell.length_c   1.000
_cell.angle_alpha   90.00
_cell.angle_beta   90.00
_cell.angle_gamma   90.00
#
_symmetry.space_group_name_H-M   'P 1'
#
loop_
_entity.id
_entity.type
_entity.pdbx_description
1 polymer ?
#
loop_
_entity_poly.entity_id
_entity_poly.type
_entity_poly.pdbx_seq_one_letter_code
_entity_poly.pdbx_strand_id
1 'polypeptide(L)'
;GGLEAVVLERFPLTDYSEAPLSPMLQALPEFVFQSPVRLATEKPRGQSPCFHSFCLTSGAGARVHVACMTVHEKRQYRGQSFYSPKAICLLSLLPCLDTLRRLLRDVLAAARFEAASISGGMTVVQRLCAHLFFEVPVPPDQTTQVVFATGAGRSYCLLDQAFCRDFSFRPLFMSLSLPRIVELVTLVLLEQKVVLASETMSAALISATMEVLLALLFPFEWEHLYIPVLPAQMRWTLDCPAPFLIGLPGGLKDTAVPEDVTVFDLDSDELHGFPSDIPRAPQVVRQPLQWLKSAYQSEHRPGNRIYWSKFHLEDS
;
A
#
# COMPACT_ATOMS: atom_id res chain seq x y z
N GLY A 1 14.86 22.06 12.24
CA GLY A 1 15.30 20.74 11.75
C GLY A 1 14.10 19.84 11.68
N GLY A 2 14.02 18.98 10.67
CA GLY A 2 13.01 17.92 10.64
C GLY A 2 13.19 16.97 11.83
N LEU A 3 12.10 16.36 12.31
CA LEU A 3 12.18 15.31 13.30
C LEU A 3 12.50 13.98 12.60
N GLU A 4 13.30 13.16 13.25
CA GLU A 4 13.61 11.81 12.79
C GLU A 4 12.58 10.83 13.38
N ALA A 5 12.01 9.99 12.51
CA ALA A 5 11.10 8.93 12.94
C ALA A 5 11.90 7.72 13.42
N VAL A 6 11.58 7.22 14.60
CA VAL A 6 12.27 6.06 15.20
C VAL A 6 11.29 4.94 15.48
N VAL A 7 11.76 3.70 15.36
CA VAL A 7 10.98 2.52 15.77
C VAL A 7 10.91 2.50 17.29
N LEU A 8 9.69 2.62 17.83
CA LEU A 8 9.45 2.64 19.28
C LEU A 8 9.42 1.23 19.86
N GLU A 9 8.69 0.33 19.19
CA GLU A 9 8.46 -1.05 19.61
C GLU A 9 8.35 -1.94 18.36
N ARG A 10 8.68 -3.22 18.51
CA ARG A 10 8.51 -4.23 17.46
C ARG A 10 8.07 -5.56 18.04
N PHE A 11 7.40 -6.35 17.21
CA PHE A 11 7.11 -7.75 17.47
C PHE A 11 7.29 -8.55 16.17
N PRO A 12 7.95 -9.73 16.20
CA PRO A 12 8.62 -10.33 17.36
C PRO A 12 9.84 -9.51 17.84
N LEU A 13 10.28 -9.76 19.07
CA LEU A 13 11.39 -9.00 19.68
C LEU A 13 12.74 -9.26 19.01
N THR A 14 12.91 -10.44 18.41
CA THR A 14 14.12 -10.90 17.71
C THR A 14 13.78 -11.33 16.29
N ASP A 15 14.77 -11.26 15.39
CA ASP A 15 14.61 -11.75 14.03
C ASP A 15 14.51 -13.28 14.01
N TYR A 16 13.72 -13.77 13.06
CA TYR A 16 13.68 -15.19 12.70
C TYR A 16 14.45 -15.38 11.40
N SER A 17 15.17 -16.50 11.27
CA SER A 17 16.01 -16.79 10.11
C SER A 17 15.27 -16.80 8.78
N GLU A 18 13.99 -17.20 8.80
CA GLU A 18 13.15 -17.28 7.61
C GLU A 18 12.62 -15.92 7.15
N ALA A 19 12.56 -14.93 8.06
CA ALA A 19 12.01 -13.60 7.78
C ALA A 19 12.68 -12.55 8.69
N PRO A 20 13.93 -12.13 8.38
CA PRO A 20 14.64 -11.16 9.20
C PRO A 20 14.01 -9.78 9.05
N LEU A 21 13.53 -9.21 10.15
CA LEU A 21 12.82 -7.93 10.16
C LEU A 21 13.79 -6.74 10.29
N SER A 22 14.88 -6.89 11.06
CA SER A 22 15.81 -5.79 11.36
C SER A 22 16.35 -5.02 10.15
N PRO A 23 16.75 -5.66 9.03
CA PRO A 23 17.23 -4.92 7.86
C PRO A 23 16.18 -3.94 7.30
N MET A 24 14.90 -4.31 7.37
CA MET A 24 13.79 -3.50 6.86
C MET A 24 13.42 -2.35 7.80
N LEU A 25 13.63 -2.52 9.11
CA LEU A 25 13.26 -1.52 10.12
C LEU A 25 14.04 -0.20 10.00
N GLN A 26 15.22 -0.22 9.38
CA GLN A 26 16.02 0.99 9.15
C GLN A 26 15.39 1.90 8.10
N ALA A 27 14.87 1.31 7.01
CA ALA A 27 14.23 2.04 5.93
C ALA A 27 12.75 2.33 6.20
N LEU A 28 12.07 1.50 7.01
CA LEU A 28 10.63 1.56 7.24
C LEU A 28 10.09 2.97 7.58
N PRO A 29 10.72 3.77 8.47
CA PRO A 29 10.19 5.08 8.84
C PRO A 29 10.06 6.06 7.66
N GLU A 30 10.94 5.93 6.67
CA GLU A 30 10.96 6.76 5.46
C GLU A 30 9.77 6.50 4.54
N PHE A 31 9.32 5.25 4.47
CA PHE A 31 8.15 4.86 3.68
C PHE A 31 6.84 5.11 4.42
N VAL A 32 6.86 4.98 5.75
CA VAL A 32 5.70 5.27 6.62
C VAL A 32 5.39 6.77 6.62
N PHE A 33 6.41 7.63 6.71
CA PHE A 33 6.26 9.08 6.73
C PHE A 33 6.84 9.70 5.46
N GLN A 34 6.06 9.67 4.39
CA GLN A 34 6.44 10.15 3.05
C GLN A 34 6.73 11.65 2.97
N SER A 35 6.36 12.40 4.01
CA SER A 35 6.67 13.82 4.16
C SER A 35 7.49 14.03 5.43
N PRO A 36 8.38 15.05 5.48
CA PRO A 36 9.15 15.35 6.67
C PRO A 36 8.25 15.45 7.90
N VAL A 37 8.61 14.70 8.95
CA VAL A 37 7.81 14.66 10.18
C VAL A 37 7.82 16.04 10.85
N ARG A 38 6.62 16.60 11.05
CA ARG A 38 6.40 17.89 11.69
C ARG A 38 5.44 17.74 12.86
N LEU A 39 5.69 18.51 13.91
CA LEU A 39 4.73 18.67 15.01
C LEU A 39 3.64 19.64 14.57
N ALA A 40 2.39 19.27 14.82
CA ALA A 40 1.26 20.14 14.55
C ALA A 40 0.76 20.77 15.85
N THR A 41 0.37 22.04 15.83
CA THR A 41 -0.25 22.72 16.99
C THR A 41 -1.69 22.28 17.19
N GLU A 42 -2.35 21.87 16.11
CA GLU A 42 -3.72 21.34 16.10
C GLU A 42 -3.73 19.91 15.56
N LYS A 43 -4.74 19.13 15.94
CA LYS A 43 -4.90 17.77 15.41
C LYS A 43 -5.25 17.84 13.92
N PRO A 44 -4.49 17.21 13.02
CA PRO A 44 -4.82 17.18 11.60
C PRO A 44 -6.21 16.56 11.35
N ARG A 45 -7.12 17.32 10.74
CA ARG A 45 -8.47 16.84 10.40
C ARG A 45 -8.41 15.80 9.28
N GLY A 46 -9.21 14.73 9.38
CA GLY A 46 -9.27 13.66 8.38
C GLY A 46 -8.00 12.80 8.22
N GLN A 47 -6.94 13.05 8.99
CA GLN A 47 -5.64 12.38 8.85
C GLN A 47 -5.27 11.54 10.09
N SER A 48 -6.22 11.27 10.98
CA SER A 48 -5.96 10.54 12.23
C SER A 48 -7.22 9.85 12.80
N PRO A 49 -7.39 8.53 12.63
CA PRO A 49 -6.44 7.60 12.01
C PRO A 49 -6.41 7.71 10.49
N CYS A 50 -5.25 7.45 9.87
CA CYS A 50 -5.10 7.36 8.42
C CYS A 50 -4.42 6.04 8.05
N PHE A 51 -5.03 5.30 7.11
CA PHE A 51 -4.48 4.06 6.59
C PHE A 51 -3.73 4.31 5.28
N HIS A 52 -2.57 3.68 5.13
CA HIS A 52 -1.89 3.54 3.85
C HIS A 52 -1.11 2.22 3.82
N SER A 53 -0.76 1.78 2.63
CA SER A 53 0.07 0.59 2.42
C SER A 53 1.17 0.88 1.41
N PHE A 54 2.24 0.10 1.48
CA PHE A 54 3.32 0.07 0.51
C PHE A 54 3.98 -1.30 0.53
N CYS A 55 4.89 -1.54 -0.39
CA CYS A 55 5.65 -2.78 -0.48
C CYS A 55 7.14 -2.49 -0.36
N LEU A 56 7.84 -3.36 0.35
CA LEU A 56 9.30 -3.40 0.41
C LEU A 56 9.77 -4.70 -0.23
N THR A 57 10.90 -4.66 -0.92
CA THR A 57 11.50 -5.88 -1.48
C THR A 57 12.60 -6.36 -0.53
N SER A 58 12.51 -7.62 -0.09
CA SER A 58 13.53 -8.24 0.75
C SER A 58 14.80 -8.53 -0.06
N GLY A 59 15.93 -8.76 0.61
CA GLY A 59 17.18 -9.15 -0.07
C GLY A 59 17.09 -10.48 -0.85
N ALA A 60 16.06 -11.29 -0.60
CA ALA A 60 15.76 -12.52 -1.33
C ALA A 60 14.80 -12.32 -2.52
N GLY A 61 14.44 -11.07 -2.85
CA GLY A 61 13.49 -10.74 -3.92
C GLY A 61 12.01 -10.86 -3.53
N ALA A 62 11.71 -11.45 -2.36
CA ALA A 62 10.33 -11.56 -1.89
C ALA A 62 9.75 -10.17 -1.53
N ARG A 63 8.49 -9.94 -1.90
CA ARG A 63 7.74 -8.73 -1.54
C ARG A 63 7.18 -8.84 -0.14
N VAL A 64 7.37 -7.78 0.63
CA VAL A 64 6.81 -7.60 1.97
C VAL A 64 5.81 -6.47 1.89
N HIS A 65 4.53 -6.84 1.98
CA HIS A 65 3.42 -5.90 2.06
C HIS A 65 3.40 -5.27 3.45
N VAL A 66 3.44 -3.95 3.49
CA VAL A 66 3.38 -3.16 4.71
C VAL A 66 2.05 -2.43 4.74
N ALA A 67 1.23 -2.73 5.74
CA ALA A 67 0.04 -1.98 6.08
C ALA A 67 0.37 -1.05 7.25
N CYS A 68 -0.02 0.22 7.16
CA CYS A 68 0.27 1.23 8.16
C CYS A 68 -0.99 1.97 8.60
N MET A 69 -1.12 2.20 9.90
CA MET A 69 -2.14 3.06 10.50
C MET A 69 -1.46 4.20 11.25
N THR A 70 -1.55 5.42 10.72
CA THR A 70 -0.98 6.62 11.34
C THR A 70 -2.01 7.31 12.23
N VAL A 71 -1.59 7.70 13.43
CA VAL A 71 -2.37 8.45 14.41
C VAL A 71 -1.58 9.64 14.93
N HIS A 72 -2.28 10.73 15.25
CA HIS A 72 -1.68 11.92 15.83
C HIS A 72 -1.97 11.97 17.33
N GLU A 73 -0.92 11.81 18.13
CA GLU A 73 -1.02 11.84 19.59
C GLU A 73 -0.70 13.22 20.15
N LYS A 74 -1.54 13.68 21.10
CA LYS A 74 -1.28 14.91 21.84
C LYS A 74 -0.13 14.70 22.82
N ARG A 75 0.88 15.56 22.75
CA ARG A 75 2.04 15.62 23.63
C ARG A 75 2.14 17.01 24.26
N GLN A 76 2.73 17.09 25.44
CA GLN A 76 3.02 18.34 26.12
C GLN A 76 4.52 18.47 26.37
N TYR A 77 5.07 19.64 26.03
CA TYR A 77 6.47 19.98 26.30
C TYR A 77 6.56 21.46 26.66
N ARG A 78 7.20 21.78 27.78
CA ARG A 78 7.38 23.16 28.29
C ARG A 78 6.08 23.98 28.30
N GLY A 79 4.96 23.37 28.70
CA GLY A 79 3.64 24.03 28.79
C GLY A 79 2.91 24.21 27.46
N GLN A 80 3.51 23.84 26.32
CA GLN A 80 2.88 23.86 25.01
C GLN A 80 2.36 22.47 24.65
N SER A 81 1.17 22.40 24.04
CA SER A 81 0.60 21.17 23.51
C SER A 81 0.84 21.09 22.00
N PHE A 82 1.25 19.93 21.51
CA PHE A 82 1.42 19.65 20.09
C PHE A 82 0.97 18.23 19.80
N TYR A 83 0.75 17.93 18.52
CA TYR A 83 0.42 16.63 18.01
C TYR A 83 1.63 16.06 17.28
N SER A 84 2.04 14.86 17.68
CA SER A 84 3.11 14.09 17.03
C SER A 84 2.49 12.93 16.27
N PRO A 85 2.86 12.70 15.00
CA PRO A 85 2.45 11.50 14.29
C PRO A 85 3.12 10.27 14.92
N LYS A 86 2.40 9.16 14.93
CA LYS A 86 2.86 7.81 15.25
C LYS A 86 2.19 6.83 14.31
N ALA A 87 2.86 5.73 14.02
CA ALA A 87 2.34 4.70 13.13
C ALA A 87 2.40 3.33 13.79
N ILE A 88 1.39 2.50 13.52
CA ILE A 88 1.39 1.06 13.79
C ILE A 88 1.43 0.37 12.43
N CYS A 89 2.40 -0.53 12.23
CA CYS A 89 2.58 -1.24 10.98
C CYS A 89 2.42 -2.75 11.16
N LEU A 90 1.77 -3.42 10.20
CA LEU A 90 1.78 -4.86 10.04
C LEU A 90 2.50 -5.19 8.74
N LEU A 91 3.43 -6.14 8.81
CA LEU A 91 4.22 -6.62 7.68
C LEU A 91 3.78 -8.05 7.34
N SER A 92 3.60 -8.33 6.06
CA SER A 92 3.08 -9.62 5.57
C SER A 92 3.71 -9.97 4.22
N LEU A 93 4.01 -11.25 4.01
CA LEU A 93 4.36 -11.78 2.68
C LEU A 93 3.11 -12.04 1.81
N LEU A 94 1.92 -12.05 2.43
CA LEU A 94 0.65 -12.20 1.73
C LEU A 94 0.07 -10.81 1.39
N PRO A 95 -0.46 -10.60 0.17
CA PRO A 95 -1.04 -9.33 -0.29
C PRO A 95 -2.47 -9.09 0.26
N CYS A 96 -2.71 -9.34 1.55
CA CYS A 96 -4.05 -9.27 2.16
C CYS A 96 -4.35 -7.90 2.81
N LEU A 97 -4.20 -6.82 2.03
CA LEU A 97 -4.21 -5.44 2.52
C LEU A 97 -5.47 -5.06 3.30
N ASP A 98 -6.65 -5.52 2.88
CA ASP A 98 -7.90 -5.17 3.56
C ASP A 98 -8.06 -5.93 4.87
N THR A 99 -7.56 -7.16 4.93
CA THR A 99 -7.44 -7.92 6.18
C THR A 99 -6.46 -7.22 7.13
N LEU A 100 -5.27 -6.83 6.66
CA LEU A 100 -4.28 -6.11 7.46
C LEU A 100 -4.81 -4.77 7.98
N ARG A 101 -5.54 -4.01 7.15
CA ARG A 101 -6.19 -2.75 7.55
C ARG A 101 -7.18 -2.97 8.70
N ARG A 102 -8.02 -4.00 8.61
CA ARG A 102 -8.99 -4.34 9.66
C ARG A 102 -8.29 -4.84 10.92
N LEU A 103 -7.19 -5.58 10.80
CA LEU A 103 -6.37 -6.00 11.95
C LEU A 103 -5.71 -4.80 12.64
N LEU A 104 -5.16 -3.84 11.89
CA LEU A 104 -4.60 -2.60 12.46
C LEU A 104 -5.63 -1.79 13.23
N ARG A 105 -6.90 -1.79 12.80
CA ARG A 105 -7.99 -1.15 13.57
C ARG A 105 -8.21 -1.85 14.92
N ASP A 106 -8.13 -3.17 14.97
CA ASP A 106 -8.23 -3.95 16.21
C ASP A 106 -7.04 -3.69 17.13
N VAL A 107 -5.81 -3.71 16.60
CA VAL A 107 -4.59 -3.37 17.35
C VAL A 107 -4.68 -1.95 17.92
N LEU A 108 -5.11 -0.98 17.11
CA LEU A 108 -5.26 0.40 17.55
C LEU A 108 -6.33 0.55 18.64
N ALA A 109 -7.45 -0.16 18.52
CA ALA A 109 -8.50 -0.17 19.54
C ALA A 109 -7.99 -0.76 20.85
N ALA A 110 -7.25 -1.88 20.79
CA ALA A 110 -6.61 -2.50 21.95
C ALA A 110 -5.61 -1.55 22.64
N ALA A 111 -4.73 -0.91 21.86
CA ALA A 111 -3.73 0.03 22.38
C ALA A 111 -4.38 1.24 23.08
N ARG A 112 -5.50 1.76 22.55
CA ARG A 112 -6.26 2.86 23.17
C ARG A 112 -6.96 2.44 24.45
N PHE A 113 -7.48 1.22 24.50
CA PHE A 113 -8.12 0.67 25.70
C PHE A 113 -7.10 0.48 26.84
N GLU A 114 -5.89 0.02 26.52
CA GLU A 114 -4.82 -0.18 27.49
C GLU A 114 -4.26 1.11 28.07
N ALA A 115 -4.14 2.18 27.27
CA ALA A 115 -3.72 3.47 27.79
C ALA A 115 -4.62 3.99 28.93
N ALA A 116 -5.85 3.47 29.04
CA ALA A 116 -6.80 3.78 30.12
C ALA A 116 -6.76 2.78 31.30
N SER A 117 -5.97 1.70 31.24
CA SER A 117 -5.96 0.61 32.22
C SER A 117 -4.56 0.31 32.75
N ILE A 118 -4.41 0.19 34.07
CA ILE A 118 -3.14 -0.20 34.71
C ILE A 118 -3.16 -1.71 34.89
N SER A 119 -2.41 -2.46 34.08
CA SER A 119 -2.30 -3.92 34.27
C SER A 119 -0.85 -4.41 34.19
N GLY A 120 -0.44 -5.25 35.14
CA GLY A 120 0.90 -5.82 35.25
C GLY A 120 1.09 -7.17 34.51
N GLY A 121 0.23 -7.49 33.53
CA GLY A 121 0.28 -8.71 32.74
C GLY A 121 0.50 -8.44 31.25
N MET A 122 0.49 -9.50 30.43
CA MET A 122 0.58 -9.36 28.98
C MET A 122 -0.59 -8.52 28.45
N THR A 123 -0.26 -7.49 27.68
CA THR A 123 -1.25 -6.57 27.16
C THR A 123 -2.17 -7.26 26.13
N VAL A 124 -3.37 -6.73 25.89
CA VAL A 124 -4.25 -7.13 24.77
C VAL A 124 -3.51 -7.01 23.44
N VAL A 125 -2.73 -5.95 23.23
CA VAL A 125 -1.89 -5.78 22.03
C VAL A 125 -0.89 -6.93 21.91
N GLN A 126 -0.15 -7.25 22.98
CA GLN A 126 0.81 -8.36 22.98
C GLN A 126 0.14 -9.71 22.74
N ARG A 127 -1.05 -9.96 23.31
CA ARG A 127 -1.86 -11.16 23.02
C ARG A 127 -2.27 -11.23 21.56
N LEU A 128 -2.70 -10.12 20.99
CA LEU A 128 -3.09 -10.06 19.59
C LEU A 128 -1.89 -10.31 18.68
N CYS A 129 -0.75 -9.68 18.93
CA CYS A 129 0.49 -9.93 18.20
C CYS A 129 0.93 -11.40 18.29
N ALA A 130 0.91 -11.99 19.49
CA ALA A 130 1.24 -13.39 19.70
C ALA A 130 0.27 -14.33 18.96
N HIS A 131 -1.03 -14.07 19.03
CA HIS A 131 -2.02 -14.85 18.30
C HIS A 131 -1.79 -14.78 16.79
N LEU A 132 -1.64 -13.57 16.24
CA LEU A 132 -1.45 -13.37 14.80
C LEU A 132 -0.17 -14.04 14.27
N PHE A 133 0.90 -14.08 15.07
CA PHE A 133 2.19 -14.59 14.63
C PHE A 133 2.40 -16.08 14.91
N PHE A 134 1.91 -16.58 16.05
CA PHE A 134 2.18 -17.97 16.48
C PHE A 134 1.00 -18.92 16.27
N GLU A 135 -0.24 -18.43 16.27
CA GLU A 135 -1.44 -19.28 16.28
C GLU A 135 -2.21 -19.25 14.95
N VAL A 136 -2.13 -18.16 14.19
CA VAL A 136 -2.78 -18.07 12.88
C VAL A 136 -1.93 -18.83 11.85
N PRO A 137 -2.45 -19.91 11.24
CA PRO A 137 -1.67 -20.68 10.28
C PRO A 137 -1.50 -19.87 8.99
N VAL A 138 -0.32 -19.98 8.38
CA VAL A 138 -0.10 -19.50 7.02
C VAL A 138 -0.81 -20.45 6.07
N PRO A 139 -1.60 -19.95 5.09
CA PRO A 139 -2.18 -20.79 4.06
C PRO A 139 -1.10 -21.65 3.36
N PRO A 140 -1.28 -22.98 3.27
CA PRO A 140 -0.29 -23.86 2.65
C PRO A 140 -0.16 -23.68 1.14
N ASP A 141 -1.19 -23.11 0.50
CA ASP A 141 -1.24 -22.81 -0.92
C ASP A 141 -2.12 -21.58 -1.17
N GLN A 142 -2.16 -21.12 -2.42
CA GLN A 142 -2.97 -19.96 -2.82
C GLN A 142 -4.49 -20.27 -2.85
N THR A 143 -4.91 -21.47 -2.44
CA THR A 143 -6.30 -21.91 -2.52
C THR A 143 -6.96 -22.18 -1.18
N THR A 144 -6.16 -22.39 -0.14
CA THR A 144 -6.63 -22.75 1.18
C THR A 144 -6.96 -21.48 1.97
N GLN A 145 -8.24 -21.30 2.28
CA GLN A 145 -8.68 -20.19 3.11
C GLN A 145 -8.32 -20.44 4.58
N VAL A 146 -7.76 -19.44 5.24
CA VAL A 146 -7.53 -19.48 6.69
C VAL A 146 -8.47 -18.50 7.36
N VAL A 147 -9.39 -19.02 8.17
CA VAL A 147 -10.33 -18.22 8.95
C VAL A 147 -9.91 -18.21 10.42
N PHE A 148 -9.75 -17.03 10.99
CA PHE A 148 -9.39 -16.85 12.40
C PHE A 148 -10.17 -15.67 12.99
N ALA A 149 -10.20 -15.59 14.33
CA ALA A 149 -10.92 -14.52 15.02
C ALA A 149 -9.99 -13.77 15.97
N THR A 150 -10.16 -12.45 16.03
CA THR A 150 -9.55 -11.64 17.09
C THR A 150 -10.51 -11.57 18.28
N GLY A 151 -9.98 -11.28 19.48
CA GLY A 151 -10.75 -11.23 20.73
C GLY A 151 -11.93 -10.26 20.78
N ALA A 152 -12.18 -9.49 19.71
CA ALA A 152 -13.32 -8.59 19.54
C ALA A 152 -14.54 -9.23 18.84
N GLY A 153 -14.55 -10.57 18.65
CA GLY A 153 -15.65 -11.27 17.97
C GLY A 153 -15.70 -11.03 16.45
N ARG A 154 -14.61 -10.51 15.88
CA ARG A 154 -14.45 -10.30 14.44
C ARG A 154 -13.71 -11.49 13.83
N SER A 155 -14.25 -12.04 12.76
CA SER A 155 -13.60 -13.08 11.96
C SER A 155 -12.89 -12.47 10.75
N TYR A 156 -11.75 -13.05 10.43
CA TYR A 156 -10.85 -12.67 9.35
C TYR A 156 -10.63 -13.88 8.46
N CYS A 157 -10.41 -13.63 7.16
CA CYS A 157 -10.09 -14.66 6.19
C CYS A 157 -8.81 -14.24 5.44
N LEU A 158 -7.81 -15.12 5.42
CA LEU A 158 -6.69 -15.03 4.50
C LEU A 158 -7.05 -15.78 3.23
N LEU A 159 -6.74 -15.20 2.07
CA LEU A 159 -7.00 -15.77 0.74
C LEU A 159 -8.48 -16.06 0.47
N ASP A 160 -9.38 -15.11 0.77
CA ASP A 160 -10.80 -15.25 0.46
C ASP A 160 -11.02 -15.41 -1.05
N GLN A 161 -11.21 -16.65 -1.50
CA GLN A 161 -11.37 -17.00 -2.91
C GLN A 161 -12.74 -16.62 -3.47
N ALA A 162 -13.75 -16.41 -2.61
CA ALA A 162 -15.10 -16.07 -3.05
C ALA A 162 -15.17 -14.63 -3.60
N PHE A 163 -14.21 -13.79 -3.20
CA PHE A 163 -13.92 -12.48 -3.75
C PHE A 163 -12.52 -12.54 -4.35
N CYS A 164 -12.39 -12.83 -5.65
CA CYS A 164 -11.09 -13.09 -6.29
C CYS A 164 -9.97 -12.07 -6.00
N ARG A 165 -10.22 -10.90 -5.41
CA ARG A 165 -9.24 -10.04 -4.72
C ARG A 165 -9.89 -9.33 -3.52
N ASP A 166 -9.13 -9.10 -2.45
CA ASP A 166 -9.57 -8.32 -1.28
C ASP A 166 -9.51 -6.80 -1.51
N PHE A 167 -9.45 -6.35 -2.77
CA PHE A 167 -9.41 -4.94 -3.14
C PHE A 167 -10.15 -4.68 -4.45
N SER A 168 -10.65 -3.45 -4.62
CA SER A 168 -11.44 -3.03 -5.77
C SER A 168 -10.55 -2.58 -6.94
N PHE A 169 -10.96 -2.87 -8.17
CA PHE A 169 -10.28 -2.45 -9.42
C PHE A 169 -10.45 -0.97 -9.75
N ARG A 170 -11.31 -0.31 -8.99
CA ARG A 170 -11.75 1.04 -9.25
C ARG A 170 -10.67 2.14 -9.12
N PRO A 171 -9.64 2.06 -8.26
CA PRO A 171 -8.57 3.05 -8.21
C PRO A 171 -7.94 3.23 -9.59
N LEU A 172 -7.56 2.13 -10.25
CA LEU A 172 -7.02 2.18 -11.61
C LEU A 172 -8.05 2.65 -12.62
N PHE A 173 -9.27 2.09 -12.60
CA PHE A 173 -10.27 2.41 -13.61
C PHE A 173 -10.78 3.84 -13.53
N MET A 174 -10.74 4.48 -12.37
CA MET A 174 -11.15 5.89 -12.22
C MET A 174 -9.99 6.86 -12.47
N SER A 175 -8.74 6.39 -12.41
CA SER A 175 -7.55 7.21 -12.66
C SER A 175 -7.12 7.24 -14.12
N LEU A 176 -7.31 6.15 -14.87
CA LEU A 176 -6.85 6.05 -16.25
C LEU A 176 -7.98 5.61 -17.18
N SER A 177 -7.98 6.14 -18.39
CA SER A 177 -8.88 5.68 -19.45
C SER A 177 -8.51 4.27 -19.90
N LEU A 178 -9.48 3.56 -20.47
CA LEU A 178 -9.28 2.19 -20.94
C LEU A 178 -8.09 2.06 -21.93
N PRO A 179 -7.88 2.96 -22.91
CA PRO A 179 -6.68 2.92 -23.75
C PRO A 179 -5.37 3.01 -22.95
N ARG A 180 -5.28 3.93 -21.98
CA ARG A 180 -4.11 4.06 -21.11
C ARG A 180 -3.87 2.83 -20.27
N ILE A 181 -4.92 2.20 -19.74
CA ILE A 181 -4.79 0.94 -18.99
C ILE A 181 -4.23 -0.17 -19.89
N VAL A 182 -4.65 -0.24 -21.16
CA VAL A 182 -4.12 -1.24 -22.11
C VAL A 182 -2.65 -0.97 -22.43
N GLU A 183 -2.27 0.29 -22.67
CA GLU A 183 -0.87 0.70 -22.87
C GLU A 183 -0.02 0.37 -21.64
N LEU A 184 -0.51 0.69 -20.45
CA LEU A 184 0.14 0.42 -19.18
C LEU A 184 0.39 -1.07 -18.96
N VAL A 185 -0.64 -1.90 -19.09
CA VAL A 185 -0.52 -3.36 -18.97
C VAL A 185 0.45 -3.91 -20.03
N THR A 186 0.43 -3.37 -21.25
CA THR A 186 1.34 -3.78 -22.32
C THR A 186 2.79 -3.49 -21.96
N LEU A 187 3.10 -2.28 -21.48
CA LEU A 187 4.45 -1.89 -21.06
C LEU A 187 4.96 -2.73 -19.90
N VAL A 188 4.09 -3.04 -18.94
CA VAL A 188 4.43 -3.91 -17.80
C VAL A 188 4.67 -5.36 -18.26
N LEU A 189 3.88 -5.89 -19.19
CA LEU A 189 4.15 -7.23 -19.76
C LEU A 189 5.43 -7.26 -20.63
N LEU A 190 5.87 -6.11 -21.13
CA LEU A 190 7.13 -5.94 -21.87
C LEU A 190 8.30 -5.56 -20.96
N GLU A 191 8.12 -5.60 -19.64
CA GLU A 191 9.16 -5.30 -18.65
C GLU A 191 9.82 -3.93 -18.89
N GLN A 192 9.01 -2.92 -19.21
CA GLN A 192 9.48 -1.54 -19.39
C GLN A 192 9.58 -0.80 -18.04
N LYS A 193 10.31 0.32 -18.02
CA LYS A 193 10.39 1.21 -16.85
C LYS A 193 9.16 2.10 -16.79
N VAL A 194 8.30 1.88 -15.81
CA VAL A 194 6.99 2.52 -15.71
C VAL A 194 6.84 3.28 -14.40
N VAL A 195 6.37 4.53 -14.50
CA VAL A 195 5.98 5.37 -13.36
C VAL A 195 4.50 5.70 -13.43
N LEU A 196 3.78 5.52 -12.33
CA LEU A 196 2.44 6.09 -12.12
C LEU A 196 2.58 7.31 -11.20
N ALA A 197 2.37 8.50 -11.74
CA ALA A 197 2.56 9.76 -11.04
C ALA A 197 1.22 10.44 -10.75
N SER A 198 1.12 11.13 -9.62
CA SER A 198 -0.01 12.01 -9.31
C SER A 198 0.40 13.08 -8.30
N GLU A 199 0.02 14.32 -8.57
CA GLU A 199 0.16 15.45 -7.65
C GLU A 199 -0.98 15.50 -6.63
N THR A 200 -2.18 15.06 -7.02
CA THR A 200 -3.40 15.24 -6.20
C THR A 200 -3.84 14.00 -5.43
N MET A 201 -3.53 12.81 -5.93
CA MET A 201 -3.92 11.55 -5.29
C MET A 201 -3.07 11.29 -4.05
N SER A 202 -3.72 10.74 -3.03
CA SER A 202 -2.99 10.23 -1.87
C SER A 202 -2.11 9.06 -2.28
N ALA A 203 -0.98 8.88 -1.61
CA ALA A 203 -0.12 7.73 -1.82
C ALA A 203 -0.82 6.38 -1.58
N ALA A 204 -1.79 6.35 -0.67
CA ALA A 204 -2.63 5.17 -0.45
C ALA A 204 -3.41 4.80 -1.71
N LEU A 205 -3.94 5.80 -2.44
CA LEU A 205 -4.67 5.57 -3.67
C LEU A 205 -3.75 5.18 -4.82
N ILE A 206 -2.55 5.75 -4.92
CA ILE A 206 -1.51 5.34 -5.89
C ILE A 206 -1.11 3.88 -5.65
N SER A 207 -0.81 3.50 -4.39
CA SER A 207 -0.51 2.11 -4.04
C SER A 207 -1.65 1.18 -4.41
N ALA A 208 -2.90 1.53 -4.13
CA ALA A 208 -4.05 0.73 -4.50
C ALA A 208 -4.19 0.57 -6.02
N THR A 209 -3.97 1.64 -6.80
CA THR A 209 -3.94 1.59 -8.27
C THR A 209 -2.88 0.62 -8.78
N MET A 210 -1.71 0.58 -8.16
CA MET A 210 -0.62 -0.32 -8.55
C MET A 210 -0.90 -1.78 -8.20
N GLU A 211 -1.57 -2.07 -7.09
CA GLU A 211 -2.02 -3.43 -6.77
C GLU A 211 -3.06 -3.94 -7.79
N VAL A 212 -3.95 -3.06 -8.27
CA VAL A 212 -4.88 -3.38 -9.36
C VAL A 212 -4.15 -3.66 -10.67
N LEU A 213 -3.10 -2.91 -10.97
CA LEU A 213 -2.27 -3.17 -12.14
C LEU A 213 -1.60 -4.56 -12.07
N LEU A 214 -0.96 -4.89 -10.94
CA LEU A 214 -0.38 -6.22 -10.74
C LEU A 214 -1.43 -7.33 -10.83
N ALA A 215 -2.63 -7.07 -10.32
CA ALA A 215 -3.76 -7.97 -10.42
C ALA A 215 -4.20 -8.28 -11.86
N LEU A 216 -4.07 -7.31 -12.78
CA LEU A 216 -4.37 -7.49 -14.19
C LEU A 216 -3.33 -8.35 -14.93
N LEU A 217 -2.15 -8.58 -14.34
CA LEU A 217 -1.10 -9.41 -14.93
C LEU A 217 -1.37 -10.90 -14.81
N PHE A 218 -2.29 -11.32 -13.93
CA PHE A 218 -2.56 -12.73 -13.67
C PHE A 218 -2.74 -13.53 -14.97
N PRO A 219 -2.06 -14.68 -15.13
CA PRO A 219 -1.30 -15.42 -14.11
C PRO A 219 0.18 -15.02 -13.97
N PHE A 220 0.64 -13.96 -14.63
CA PHE A 220 2.01 -13.49 -14.53
C PHE A 220 2.24 -12.69 -13.25
N GLU A 221 3.48 -12.77 -12.75
CA GLU A 221 3.98 -11.98 -11.64
C GLU A 221 5.07 -11.04 -12.15
N TRP A 222 5.16 -9.86 -11.53
CA TRP A 222 6.18 -8.86 -11.86
C TRP A 222 7.47 -9.15 -11.07
N GLU A 223 8.52 -9.62 -11.72
CA GLU A 223 9.74 -10.07 -11.01
C GLU A 223 10.77 -8.95 -10.75
N HIS A 224 10.51 -7.74 -11.26
CA HIS A 224 11.47 -6.64 -11.17
C HIS A 224 11.16 -5.68 -10.00
N LEU A 225 11.92 -4.59 -9.93
CA LEU A 225 11.77 -3.59 -8.88
C LEU A 225 10.33 -3.05 -8.83
N TYR A 226 9.71 -3.13 -7.65
CA TYR A 226 8.35 -2.63 -7.40
C TYR A 226 8.35 -1.73 -6.18
N ILE A 227 8.05 -0.44 -6.39
CA ILE A 227 7.96 0.56 -5.32
C ILE A 227 6.62 1.29 -5.46
N PRO A 228 5.54 0.82 -4.82
CA PRO A 228 4.20 1.39 -5.01
C PRO A 228 4.06 2.83 -4.53
N VAL A 229 4.96 3.25 -3.65
CA VAL A 229 5.11 4.64 -3.23
C VAL A 229 6.59 4.94 -3.04
N LEU A 230 7.15 5.78 -3.91
CA LEU A 230 8.54 6.21 -3.85
C LEU A 230 8.72 7.37 -2.86
N PRO A 231 9.56 7.20 -1.82
CA PRO A 231 9.95 8.32 -0.95
C PRO A 231 10.73 9.38 -1.73
N ALA A 232 10.59 10.66 -1.36
CA ALA A 232 11.25 11.77 -2.04
C ALA A 232 12.79 11.62 -2.10
N GLN A 233 13.41 11.09 -1.06
CA GLN A 233 14.86 10.87 -1.00
C GLN A 233 15.35 9.68 -1.85
N MET A 234 14.43 8.86 -2.36
CA MET A 234 14.73 7.71 -3.22
C MET A 234 14.45 8.00 -4.70
N ARG A 235 14.22 9.26 -5.09
CA ARG A 235 13.99 9.64 -6.49
C ARG A 235 15.14 9.27 -7.44
N TRP A 236 16.37 9.11 -6.94
CA TRP A 236 17.51 8.56 -7.69
C TRP A 236 17.27 7.14 -8.23
N THR A 237 16.29 6.41 -7.69
CA THR A 237 15.92 5.06 -8.15
C THR A 237 15.37 5.07 -9.59
N LEU A 238 14.90 6.21 -10.09
CA LEU A 238 14.45 6.34 -11.48
C LEU A 238 15.57 6.09 -12.49
N ASP A 239 16.82 6.31 -12.12
CA ASP A 239 18.01 6.02 -12.95
C ASP A 239 18.38 4.53 -12.97
N CYS A 240 17.59 3.65 -12.31
CA CYS A 240 17.85 2.21 -12.28
C CYS A 240 17.92 1.65 -13.73
N PRO A 241 18.98 0.89 -14.09
CA PRO A 241 19.09 0.34 -15.44
C PRO A 241 18.12 -0.82 -15.69
N ALA A 242 17.64 -1.48 -14.64
CA ALA A 242 16.68 -2.58 -14.73
C ALA A 242 15.24 -2.08 -14.88
N PRO A 243 14.32 -2.92 -15.38
CA PRO A 243 12.89 -2.62 -15.34
C PRO A 243 12.41 -2.29 -13.94
N PHE A 244 11.43 -1.40 -13.84
CA PHE A 244 10.79 -1.08 -12.58
C PHE A 244 9.35 -0.64 -12.79
N LEU A 245 8.57 -0.79 -11.71
CA LEU A 245 7.22 -0.27 -11.60
C LEU A 245 7.15 0.59 -10.33
N ILE A 246 7.00 1.90 -10.49
CA ILE A 246 7.13 2.88 -9.41
C ILE A 246 5.90 3.79 -9.33
N GLY A 247 5.41 4.03 -8.12
CA GLY A 247 4.38 5.04 -7.85
C GLY A 247 5.01 6.30 -7.29
N LEU A 248 4.65 7.46 -7.84
CA LEU A 248 5.26 8.74 -7.49
C LEU A 248 4.21 9.74 -6.97
N PRO A 249 3.99 9.81 -5.64
CA PRO A 249 3.16 10.84 -5.03
C PRO A 249 3.82 12.22 -5.13
N GLY A 250 2.98 13.25 -5.29
CA GLY A 250 3.44 14.63 -5.51
C GLY A 250 3.89 14.91 -6.95
N GLY A 251 3.64 13.96 -7.86
CA GLY A 251 3.88 14.08 -9.29
C GLY A 251 5.34 14.25 -9.68
N LEU A 252 5.54 14.80 -10.88
CA LEU A 252 6.86 14.99 -11.49
C LEU A 252 7.58 16.25 -11.01
N LYS A 253 6.94 17.09 -10.18
CA LYS A 253 7.53 18.32 -9.70
C LYS A 253 8.85 18.04 -8.98
N ASP A 254 9.91 18.74 -9.42
CA ASP A 254 11.28 18.57 -8.93
C ASP A 254 11.86 17.16 -9.14
N THR A 255 11.41 16.42 -10.16
CA THR A 255 11.92 15.09 -10.52
C THR A 255 12.35 15.09 -11.98
N ALA A 256 13.64 14.85 -12.23
CA ALA A 256 14.12 14.56 -13.57
C ALA A 256 13.78 13.09 -13.90
N VAL A 257 13.08 12.88 -15.01
CA VAL A 257 12.70 11.55 -15.48
C VAL A 257 13.60 11.17 -16.66
N PRO A 258 14.30 10.02 -16.61
CA PRO A 258 15.09 9.54 -17.74
C PRO A 258 14.24 9.28 -19.00
N GLU A 259 14.82 9.41 -20.19
CA GLU A 259 14.11 9.29 -21.47
C GLU A 259 13.51 7.89 -21.72
N ASP A 260 14.09 6.86 -21.10
CA ASP A 260 13.65 5.46 -21.21
C ASP A 260 12.60 5.08 -20.16
N VAL A 261 12.07 6.05 -19.42
CA VAL A 261 11.02 5.87 -18.42
C VAL A 261 9.70 6.42 -18.95
N THR A 262 8.68 5.56 -18.98
CA THR A 262 7.32 5.97 -19.33
C THR A 262 6.54 6.39 -18.09
N VAL A 263 5.96 7.58 -18.12
CA VAL A 263 5.14 8.13 -17.02
C VAL A 263 3.68 8.18 -17.42
N PHE A 264 2.83 7.58 -16.60
CA PHE A 264 1.37 7.74 -16.62
C PHE A 264 0.98 8.76 -15.56
N ASP A 265 0.46 9.91 -15.99
CA ASP A 265 -0.12 10.89 -15.08
C ASP A 265 -1.57 10.50 -14.74
N LEU A 266 -1.79 10.10 -13.49
CA LEU A 266 -3.10 9.66 -13.00
C LEU A 266 -4.08 10.81 -12.75
N ASP A 267 -3.61 12.06 -12.75
CA ASP A 267 -4.48 13.24 -12.58
C ASP A 267 -5.08 13.70 -13.92
N SER A 268 -4.33 13.54 -15.02
CA SER A 268 -4.66 14.08 -16.34
C SER A 268 -4.89 13.04 -17.43
N ASP A 269 -4.63 11.75 -17.18
CA ASP A 269 -4.65 10.67 -18.17
C ASP A 269 -3.63 10.86 -19.31
N GLU A 270 -2.60 11.67 -19.06
CA GLU A 270 -1.50 11.93 -19.98
C GLU A 270 -0.36 10.90 -19.84
N LEU A 271 0.41 10.79 -20.92
CA LEU A 271 1.48 9.84 -21.07
C LEU A 271 2.74 10.56 -21.56
N HIS A 272 3.86 10.34 -20.88
CA HIS A 272 5.16 10.91 -21.23
C HIS A 272 6.19 9.79 -21.45
N GLY A 273 7.10 9.95 -22.41
CA GLY A 273 8.19 9.00 -22.63
C GLY A 273 7.74 7.63 -23.16
N PHE A 274 6.66 7.57 -23.95
CA PHE A 274 6.19 6.29 -24.51
C PHE A 274 7.13 5.79 -25.63
N PRO A 275 7.61 4.52 -25.56
CA PRO A 275 8.48 3.96 -26.59
C PRO A 275 7.78 3.92 -27.95
N SER A 276 8.49 4.28 -29.02
CA SER A 276 7.95 4.23 -30.39
C SER A 276 7.78 2.80 -30.92
N ASP A 277 8.54 1.85 -30.39
CA ASP A 277 8.75 0.53 -30.99
C ASP A 277 8.03 -0.59 -30.24
N ILE A 278 6.79 -0.33 -29.81
CA ILE A 278 6.00 -1.32 -29.08
C ILE A 278 5.36 -2.33 -30.06
N PRO A 279 5.49 -3.64 -29.80
CA PRO A 279 4.86 -4.65 -30.63
C PRO A 279 3.34 -4.53 -30.59
N ARG A 280 2.69 -4.81 -31.74
CA ARG A 280 1.23 -4.86 -31.79
C ARG A 280 0.70 -6.01 -30.94
N ALA A 281 -0.36 -5.74 -30.19
CA ALA A 281 -1.03 -6.75 -29.40
C ALA A 281 -1.46 -7.96 -30.26
N PRO A 282 -1.11 -9.21 -29.87
CA PRO A 282 -1.52 -10.42 -30.58
C PRO A 282 -3.04 -10.58 -30.67
N GLN A 283 -3.56 -11.27 -31.69
CA GLN A 283 -5.01 -11.45 -31.82
C GLN A 283 -5.66 -12.21 -30.65
N VAL A 284 -4.90 -13.08 -29.97
CA VAL A 284 -5.37 -13.86 -28.81
C VAL A 284 -5.81 -12.96 -27.64
N VAL A 285 -5.28 -11.73 -27.52
CA VAL A 285 -5.67 -10.83 -26.43
C VAL A 285 -7.02 -10.14 -26.65
N ARG A 286 -7.69 -10.34 -27.80
CA ARG A 286 -8.99 -9.72 -28.10
C ARG A 286 -10.06 -10.03 -27.06
N GLN A 287 -10.15 -11.29 -26.62
CA GLN A 287 -11.14 -11.72 -25.63
C GLN A 287 -10.83 -11.16 -24.23
N PRO A 288 -9.59 -11.26 -23.70
CA PRO A 288 -9.19 -10.54 -22.48
C PRO A 288 -9.50 -9.04 -22.50
N LEU A 289 -9.23 -8.36 -23.62
CA LEU A 289 -9.55 -6.92 -23.77
C LEU A 289 -11.06 -6.64 -23.70
N GLN A 290 -11.92 -7.53 -24.20
CA GLN A 290 -13.37 -7.41 -24.06
C GLN A 290 -13.82 -7.58 -22.60
N TRP A 291 -13.21 -8.50 -21.86
CA TRP A 291 -13.47 -8.65 -20.43
C TRP A 291 -13.02 -7.41 -19.64
N LEU A 292 -11.82 -6.91 -19.91
CA LEU A 292 -11.31 -5.68 -19.30
C LEU A 292 -12.25 -4.49 -19.57
N LYS A 293 -12.69 -4.32 -20.83
CA LYS A 293 -13.68 -3.30 -21.20
C LYS A 293 -14.98 -3.44 -20.42
N SER A 294 -15.47 -4.67 -20.24
CA SER A 294 -16.71 -4.93 -19.52
C SER A 294 -16.57 -4.62 -18.02
N ALA A 295 -15.44 -5.00 -17.41
CA ALA A 295 -15.12 -4.67 -16.03
C ALA A 295 -15.00 -3.15 -15.82
N TYR A 296 -14.29 -2.46 -16.72
CA TYR A 296 -14.16 -1.01 -16.73
C TYR A 296 -15.54 -0.32 -16.75
N GLN A 297 -16.42 -0.72 -17.67
CA GLN A 297 -17.77 -0.18 -17.77
C GLN A 297 -18.62 -0.46 -16.53
N SER A 298 -18.46 -1.62 -15.90
CA SER A 298 -19.17 -1.98 -14.67
C SER A 298 -18.79 -1.04 -13.52
N GLU A 299 -17.49 -0.77 -13.32
CA GLU A 299 -17.02 0.10 -12.23
C GLU A 299 -17.45 1.57 -12.41
N HIS A 300 -17.62 2.02 -13.65
CA HIS A 300 -18.08 3.38 -13.94
C HIS A 300 -19.58 3.61 -13.71
N ARG A 301 -20.36 2.56 -13.41
CA ARG A 301 -21.80 2.71 -13.17
C ARG A 301 -22.06 3.61 -11.94
N PRO A 302 -23.07 4.49 -11.98
CA PRO A 302 -23.35 5.43 -10.89
C PRO A 302 -23.56 4.77 -9.52
N GLY A 303 -24.18 3.58 -9.48
CA GLY A 303 -24.40 2.83 -8.23
C GLY A 303 -23.11 2.42 -7.50
N ASN A 304 -22.01 2.27 -8.22
CA ASN A 304 -20.73 1.88 -7.65
C ASN A 304 -19.94 3.09 -7.09
N ARG A 305 -20.32 4.34 -7.43
CA ARG A 305 -19.66 5.57 -6.95
C ARG A 305 -19.77 5.78 -5.44
N ILE A 306 -20.81 5.26 -4.80
CA ILE A 306 -21.13 5.49 -3.38
C ILE A 306 -20.21 4.69 -2.43
N TYR A 307 -19.55 3.65 -2.91
CA TYR A 307 -18.71 2.78 -2.08
C TYR A 307 -17.39 3.46 -1.65
N TRP A 308 -16.81 4.30 -2.52
CA TRP A 308 -15.50 4.92 -2.30
C TRP A 308 -15.53 6.17 -1.44
N SER A 309 -16.63 6.93 -1.43
CA SER A 309 -16.79 8.01 -0.45
C SER A 309 -16.65 7.45 0.96
N LYS A 310 -17.08 6.21 1.23
CA LYS A 310 -16.93 5.58 2.55
C LYS A 310 -15.54 5.02 2.86
N PHE A 311 -14.68 4.78 1.86
CA PHE A 311 -13.36 4.16 2.04
C PHE A 311 -12.21 5.16 2.12
N HIS A 312 -12.39 6.36 1.55
CA HIS A 312 -11.37 7.41 1.49
C HIS A 312 -11.84 8.79 1.95
N LEU A 313 -13.15 9.00 2.11
CA LEU A 313 -13.69 10.13 2.86
C LEU A 313 -14.26 9.57 4.17
N GLU A 314 -13.41 9.26 5.14
CA GLU A 314 -13.88 9.32 6.53
C GLU A 314 -14.07 10.81 6.86
N ASP A 315 -15.31 11.27 6.64
CA ASP A 315 -16.01 12.46 7.13
C ASP A 315 -15.18 13.69 7.56
N SER A 316 -15.48 14.78 6.85
CA SER A 316 -15.36 16.20 7.28
C SER A 316 -15.64 16.44 8.77
#